data_AF-A0A9D6E1G0-F1
#
_entry.id   AF-A0A9D6E1G0-F1
#
_cell.length_a   1.000
_cell.length_b   1.000
_cell.length_c   1.000
_cell.angle_alpha   90.00
_cell.angle_beta   90.00
_cell.angle_gamma   90.00
#
_symmetry.space_group_name_H-M   'P 1'
#
loop_
_entity.id
_entity.type
_entity.pdbx_description
1 polymer ?
#
loop_
_entity_poly.entity_id
_entity_poly.type
_entity_poly.pdbx_seq_one_letter_code
_entity_poly.pdbx_strand_id
1 'polypeptide(L)'
;MFSYQYGPFHQLRDLAEAVTTEKISVEEYEQMLNAVQANLHTWSSEINGLNIPQDVYFELSKPLVNTFLGLDLFKQAIVEMARFVESRDQETLSSGLKYAEEAHQKLNEALTLSHESMSLLKQQYGLSP
;
A
#
# COMPACT_ATOMS: atom_id res chain seq x y z
N MET A 1 -5.71 -4.69 15.55
CA MET A 1 -5.24 -3.30 15.39
C MET A 1 -4.27 -3.33 14.23
N PHE A 2 -4.69 -2.87 13.04
CA PHE A 2 -3.90 -2.99 11.82
C PHE A 2 -2.73 -2.00 11.83
N SER A 3 -1.49 -2.49 11.85
CA SER A 3 -0.34 -1.61 11.65
C SER A 3 -0.21 -1.34 10.15
N TYR A 4 -0.88 -0.28 9.68
CA TYR A 4 -0.65 0.37 8.38
C TYR A 4 0.82 0.78 8.13
N GLN A 5 1.68 0.62 9.15
CA GLN A 5 2.98 1.24 9.28
C GLN A 5 4.03 0.80 8.25
N TYR A 6 3.75 -0.23 7.43
CA TYR A 6 4.72 -0.71 6.44
C TYR A 6 4.19 -1.03 5.03
N GLY A 7 2.87 -1.04 4.80
CA GLY A 7 2.28 -1.55 3.53
C GLY A 7 2.77 -2.98 3.19
N PRO A 8 2.36 -3.58 2.05
CA PRO A 8 2.83 -4.90 1.65
C PRO A 8 4.23 -4.89 1.01
N PHE A 9 4.95 -3.77 0.98
CA PHE A 9 6.23 -3.67 0.27
C PHE A 9 7.26 -4.74 0.70
N HIS A 10 7.51 -4.88 1.99
CA HIS A 10 8.44 -5.90 2.48
C HIS A 10 7.96 -7.31 2.15
N GLN A 11 6.66 -7.58 2.28
CA GLN A 11 6.09 -8.86 1.90
C GLN A 11 6.30 -9.15 0.40
N LEU A 12 6.05 -8.19 -0.48
CA LEU A 12 6.26 -8.36 -1.93
C LEU A 12 7.74 -8.56 -2.28
N ARG A 13 8.65 -7.82 -1.63
CA ARG A 13 10.09 -8.01 -1.78
C ARG A 13 10.52 -9.41 -1.36
N ASP A 14 10.08 -9.86 -0.19
CA ASP A 14 10.47 -11.15 0.36
C ASP A 14 9.88 -12.30 -0.50
N LEU A 15 8.68 -12.13 -1.07
CA LEU A 15 8.10 -13.07 -2.03
C LEU A 15 8.90 -13.15 -3.34
N ALA A 16 9.32 -12.01 -3.89
CA ALA A 16 10.16 -11.98 -5.09
C ALA A 16 11.51 -12.65 -4.86
N GLU A 17 12.14 -12.44 -3.70
CA GLU A 17 13.37 -13.14 -3.33
C GLU A 17 13.11 -14.65 -3.16
N ALA A 18 12.04 -15.03 -2.47
CA ALA A 18 11.74 -16.44 -2.20
C ALA A 18 11.50 -17.23 -3.48
N VAL A 19 10.77 -16.68 -4.46
CA VAL A 19 10.50 -17.38 -5.72
C VAL A 19 11.73 -17.44 -6.64
N THR A 20 12.58 -16.41 -6.64
CA THR A 20 13.83 -16.39 -7.44
C THR A 20 14.92 -17.28 -6.85
N THR A 21 14.90 -17.51 -5.54
CA THR A 21 15.81 -18.43 -4.84
C THR A 21 15.22 -19.84 -4.67
N GLU A 22 14.09 -20.12 -5.33
CA GLU A 22 13.40 -21.42 -5.30
C GLU A 22 13.02 -21.90 -3.88
N LYS A 23 12.95 -20.99 -2.91
CA LYS A 23 12.47 -21.27 -1.54
C LYS A 23 10.96 -21.55 -1.51
N ILE A 24 10.23 -20.99 -2.47
CA ILE A 24 8.82 -21.26 -2.74
C ILE A 24 8.67 -21.59 -4.22
N SER A 25 7.66 -22.41 -4.52
CA SER A 25 7.22 -22.66 -5.89
C SER A 25 6.54 -21.42 -6.48
N VAL A 26 6.34 -21.46 -7.78
CA VAL A 26 5.66 -20.38 -8.50
C VAL A 26 4.18 -20.38 -8.16
N GLU A 27 3.58 -21.56 -8.03
CA GLU A 27 2.18 -21.71 -7.64
C GLU A 27 1.94 -21.14 -6.24
N GLU A 28 2.86 -21.38 -5.30
CA GLU A 28 2.82 -20.76 -3.97
C GLU A 28 2.98 -19.23 -4.07
N TYR A 29 3.91 -18.76 -4.90
CA TYR A 29 4.10 -17.33 -5.13
C TYR A 29 2.83 -16.64 -5.66
N GLU A 30 2.16 -17.23 -6.65
CA GLU A 30 0.89 -16.73 -7.20
C GLU A 30 -0.21 -16.67 -6.14
N GLN A 31 -0.36 -17.73 -5.33
CA GLN A 31 -1.33 -17.76 -4.23
C GLN A 31 -1.06 -16.66 -3.20
N MET A 32 0.21 -16.43 -2.87
CA MET A 32 0.60 -15.39 -1.93
C MET A 32 0.38 -13.98 -2.51
N LEU A 33 0.65 -13.74 -3.79
CA LEU A 33 0.30 -12.49 -4.47
C LEU A 33 -1.21 -12.22 -4.43
N ASN A 34 -2.03 -13.24 -4.69
CA ASN A 34 -3.49 -13.14 -4.61
C ASN A 34 -3.96 -12.77 -3.19
N ALA A 35 -3.33 -13.32 -2.16
CA ALA A 35 -3.62 -12.96 -0.77
C ALA A 35 -3.27 -11.49 -0.47
N VAL A 36 -2.14 -10.98 -0.97
CA VAL A 36 -1.78 -9.55 -0.85
C VAL A 36 -2.82 -8.69 -1.56
N GLN A 37 -3.26 -9.08 -2.77
CA GLN A 37 -4.26 -8.35 -3.53
C GLN A 37 -5.60 -8.27 -2.79
N ALA A 38 -6.04 -9.37 -2.17
CA ALA A 38 -7.27 -9.40 -1.36
C ALA A 38 -7.19 -8.45 -0.15
N ASN A 39 -6.02 -8.38 0.50
CA ASN A 39 -5.79 -7.43 1.60
C ASN A 39 -5.87 -5.98 1.11
N LEU A 40 -5.26 -5.65 -0.03
CA LEU A 40 -5.34 -4.31 -0.62
C LEU A 40 -6.77 -3.92 -0.98
N HIS A 41 -7.56 -4.85 -1.51
CA HIS A 41 -8.97 -4.62 -1.80
C HIS A 41 -9.75 -4.31 -0.52
N THR A 42 -9.48 -5.05 0.55
CA THR A 42 -10.10 -4.84 1.86
C THR A 42 -9.77 -3.45 2.40
N TRP A 43 -8.50 -3.04 2.40
CA TRP A 43 -8.09 -1.70 2.84
C TRP A 43 -8.72 -0.59 2.00
N SER A 44 -8.75 -0.75 0.68
CA SER A 44 -9.41 0.21 -0.21
C SER A 44 -10.90 0.35 0.09
N SER A 45 -11.58 -0.76 0.41
CA SER A 45 -13.00 -0.74 0.80
C SER A 45 -13.20 -0.06 2.16
N GLU A 46 -12.34 -0.34 3.14
CA GLU A 46 -12.40 0.29 4.47
C GLU A 46 -12.23 1.82 4.38
N ILE A 47 -11.24 2.28 3.61
CA ILE A 47 -10.98 3.72 3.43
C ILE A 47 -12.13 4.40 2.67
N ASN A 48 -12.65 3.78 1.62
CA ASN A 48 -13.82 4.30 0.89
C ASN A 48 -15.09 4.33 1.74
N GLY A 49 -15.17 3.48 2.77
CA GLY A 49 -16.27 3.45 3.73
C GLY A 49 -16.18 4.52 4.84
N LEU A 50 -15.09 5.28 4.91
CA LEU A 50 -14.92 6.32 5.92
C LEU A 50 -15.89 7.48 5.65
N ASN A 51 -16.78 7.74 6.61
CA ASN A 51 -17.60 8.94 6.62
C ASN A 51 -16.78 10.11 7.18
N ILE A 52 -16.18 10.90 6.29
CA ILE A 52 -15.33 12.04 6.66
C ILE A 52 -16.20 13.31 6.73
N PRO A 53 -16.30 13.95 7.91
CA PRO A 53 -17.04 15.20 8.05
C PRO A 53 -16.50 16.31 7.14
N GLN A 54 -17.38 17.15 6.58
CA GLN A 54 -16.99 18.19 5.62
C GLN A 54 -16.03 19.24 6.20
N ASP A 55 -16.17 19.54 7.48
CA ASP A 55 -15.36 20.50 8.24
C ASP A 55 -13.90 20.07 8.43
N VAL A 56 -13.61 18.77 8.30
CA VAL A 56 -12.23 18.23 8.37
C VAL A 56 -11.74 17.67 7.03
N TYR A 57 -12.62 17.60 6.02
CA TYR A 57 -12.29 17.02 4.72
C TYR A 57 -11.13 17.74 4.03
N PHE A 58 -11.09 19.07 4.10
CA PHE A 58 -10.04 19.87 3.48
C PHE A 58 -8.65 19.47 4.01
N GLU A 59 -8.52 19.34 5.33
CA GLU A 59 -7.27 18.96 5.99
C GLU A 59 -6.84 17.51 5.73
N LEU A 60 -7.81 16.62 5.49
CA LEU A 60 -7.54 15.21 5.21
C LEU A 60 -7.41 14.87 3.71
N SER A 61 -7.80 15.79 2.83
CA SER A 61 -7.85 15.56 1.38
C SER A 61 -6.50 15.10 0.82
N LYS A 62 -5.40 15.77 1.17
CA LYS A 62 -4.06 15.45 0.69
C LYS A 62 -3.54 14.11 1.24
N PRO A 63 -3.62 13.80 2.55
CA PRO A 63 -3.38 12.45 3.06
C PRO A 63 -4.15 11.35 2.33
N LEU A 64 -5.45 11.57 2.07
CA LEU A 64 -6.30 10.59 1.39
C LEU A 64 -5.87 10.36 -0.06
N VAL A 65 -5.58 11.42 -0.80
CA VAL A 65 -5.07 11.31 -2.19
C VAL A 65 -3.79 10.48 -2.22
N ASN A 66 -2.81 10.77 -1.36
CA ASN A 66 -1.58 9.99 -1.29
C ASN A 66 -1.83 8.53 -0.88
N THR A 67 -2.82 8.28 -0.01
CA THR A 67 -3.22 6.92 0.36
C THR A 67 -3.75 6.15 -0.85
N PHE A 68 -4.66 6.74 -1.64
CA PHE A 68 -5.20 6.09 -2.83
C PHE A 68 -4.15 5.87 -3.92
N LEU A 69 -3.26 6.86 -4.14
CA LEU A 69 -2.13 6.70 -5.06
C LEU A 69 -1.23 5.54 -4.65
N GLY A 70 -0.91 5.41 -3.36
CA GLY A 70 -0.14 4.29 -2.83
C GLY A 70 -0.84 2.95 -3.06
N LEU A 71 -2.14 2.86 -2.80
CA LEU A 71 -2.91 1.63 -3.04
C LEU A 71 -2.94 1.24 -4.52
N ASP A 72 -3.09 2.20 -5.43
CA ASP A 72 -3.12 1.93 -6.86
C ASP A 72 -1.74 1.50 -7.39
N LEU A 73 -0.66 2.10 -6.89
CA LEU A 73 0.70 1.66 -7.19
C LEU A 73 0.97 0.23 -6.69
N PHE A 74 0.47 -0.15 -5.50
CA PHE A 74 0.57 -1.55 -5.05
C PHE A 74 -0.21 -2.52 -5.93
N LYS A 75 -1.39 -2.12 -6.44
CA LYS A 75 -2.12 -2.97 -7.41
C LYS A 75 -1.31 -3.14 -8.70
N GLN A 76 -0.69 -2.07 -9.21
CA GLN A 76 0.19 -2.14 -10.38
C GLN A 76 1.41 -3.04 -10.12
N ALA A 77 2.01 -2.94 -8.93
CA ALA A 77 3.10 -3.80 -8.51
C ALA A 77 2.70 -5.28 -8.60
N ILE A 78 1.55 -5.67 -8.02
CA ILE A 78 1.08 -7.05 -8.06
C ILE A 78 0.82 -7.52 -9.49
N VAL A 79 0.19 -6.69 -10.33
CA VAL A 79 -0.07 -7.03 -11.73
C VAL A 79 1.24 -7.28 -12.49
N GLU A 80 2.25 -6.42 -12.30
CA GLU A 80 3.53 -6.57 -12.96
C GLU A 80 4.27 -7.83 -12.45
N MET A 81 4.28 -8.03 -11.14
CA MET A 81 4.89 -9.19 -10.48
C MET A 81 4.22 -10.51 -10.89
N ALA A 82 2.90 -10.53 -11.09
CA ALA A 82 2.16 -11.71 -11.53
C ALA A 82 2.58 -12.18 -12.93
N ARG A 83 3.12 -11.29 -13.79
CA ARG A 83 3.63 -11.68 -15.12
C ARG A 83 4.76 -12.70 -15.04
N PHE A 84 5.54 -12.71 -13.96
CA PHE A 84 6.58 -13.70 -13.71
C PHE A 84 6.05 -15.14 -13.68
N VAL A 85 4.80 -15.34 -13.27
CA VAL A 85 4.15 -16.67 -13.20
C VAL A 85 4.14 -17.31 -14.58
N GLU A 86 3.85 -16.53 -15.62
CA GLU A 86 3.76 -16.99 -17.00
C GLU A 86 5.11 -16.90 -17.74
N SER A 87 5.84 -15.80 -17.57
CA SER A 87 7.01 -15.48 -18.39
C SER A 87 8.34 -15.99 -17.84
N ARG A 88 8.42 -16.27 -16.54
CA ARG A 88 9.68 -16.48 -15.79
C ARG A 88 10.69 -15.32 -15.89
N ASP A 89 10.24 -14.18 -16.38
CA ASP A 89 11.10 -13.02 -16.59
C ASP A 89 11.28 -12.24 -15.30
N GLN A 90 12.51 -12.23 -14.78
CA GLN A 90 12.86 -11.54 -13.54
C GLN A 90 12.79 -10.00 -13.67
N GLU A 91 12.79 -9.44 -14.89
CA GLU A 91 12.60 -8.00 -15.08
C GLU A 91 11.20 -7.56 -14.60
N THR A 92 10.20 -8.41 -14.74
CA THR A 92 8.82 -8.15 -14.25
C THR A 92 8.78 -8.04 -12.72
N LEU A 93 9.53 -8.88 -12.01
CA LEU A 93 9.68 -8.79 -10.55
C LEU A 93 10.34 -7.47 -10.15
N SER A 94 11.43 -7.10 -10.85
CA SER A 94 12.15 -5.85 -10.59
C SER A 94 11.29 -4.61 -10.85
N SER A 95 10.52 -4.62 -11.93
CA SER A 95 9.58 -3.56 -12.29
C SER A 95 8.46 -3.44 -11.25
N GLY A 96 7.86 -4.57 -10.88
CA GLY A 96 6.85 -4.63 -9.83
C GLY A 96 7.33 -4.12 -8.47
N LEU A 97 8.58 -4.45 -8.08
CA LEU A 97 9.16 -3.96 -6.84
C LEU A 97 9.38 -2.44 -6.83
N LYS A 98 9.67 -1.82 -7.99
CA LYS A 98 9.75 -0.35 -8.10
C LYS A 98 8.40 0.30 -7.82
N TYR A 99 7.32 -0.23 -8.40
CA TYR A 99 5.97 0.24 -8.09
C TYR A 99 5.63 0.05 -6.61
N ALA A 100 6.01 -1.08 -6.02
CA ALA A 100 5.78 -1.35 -4.59
C ALA A 100 6.58 -0.39 -3.67
N GLU A 101 7.80 -0.02 -4.06
CA GLU A 101 8.62 0.95 -3.34
C GLU A 101 8.01 2.36 -3.42
N GLU A 102 7.61 2.80 -4.61
CA GLU A 102 6.93 4.09 -4.80
C GLU A 102 5.60 4.13 -4.02
N ALA A 103 4.85 3.04 -4.05
CA ALA A 103 3.62 2.89 -3.27
C ALA A 103 3.88 3.06 -1.77
N HIS A 104 4.93 2.43 -1.24
CA HIS A 104 5.35 2.56 0.15
C HIS A 104 5.73 4.00 0.51
N GLN A 105 6.44 4.70 -0.38
CA GLN A 105 6.75 6.12 -0.21
C GLN A 105 5.47 6.97 -0.12
N LYS A 106 4.48 6.72 -0.99
CA LYS A 106 3.19 7.44 -0.96
C LYS A 106 2.39 7.20 0.32
N LEU A 107 2.37 5.97 0.83
CA LEU A 107 1.72 5.69 2.12
C LEU A 107 2.45 6.36 3.30
N ASN A 108 3.78 6.41 3.29
CA ASN A 108 4.55 7.10 4.32
C ASN A 108 4.34 8.62 4.27
N GLU A 109 4.29 9.21 3.07
CA GLU A 109 3.91 10.61 2.87
C GLU A 109 2.49 10.85 3.41
N ALA A 110 1.53 9.98 3.09
CA ALA A 110 0.15 10.09 3.59
C ALA A 110 0.08 10.04 5.12
N LEU A 111 0.83 9.15 5.75
CA LEU A 111 0.89 9.03 7.21
C LEU A 111 1.47 10.29 7.85
N THR A 112 2.54 10.83 7.29
CA THR A 112 3.18 12.07 7.76
C THR A 112 2.19 13.24 7.69
N LEU A 113 1.56 13.42 6.52
CA LEU A 113 0.53 14.45 6.34
C LEU A 113 -0.66 14.25 7.27
N SER A 114 -1.09 13.00 7.50
CA SER A 114 -2.19 12.72 8.42
C SER A 114 -1.87 13.12 9.86
N HIS A 115 -0.63 12.94 10.32
CA HIS A 115 -0.20 13.40 11.63
C HIS A 115 -0.18 14.93 11.72
N GLU A 116 0.29 15.60 10.68
CA GLU A 116 0.30 17.07 10.58
C GLU A 116 -1.13 17.63 10.63
N SER A 117 -2.02 17.11 9.78
CA SER A 117 -3.44 17.50 9.75
C SER A 117 -4.13 17.26 11.10
N MET A 118 -3.86 16.14 11.76
CA MET A 118 -4.43 15.85 13.07
C MET A 118 -3.92 16.81 14.16
N SER A 119 -2.65 17.22 14.08
CA SER A 119 -2.08 18.23 14.99
C SER A 119 -2.77 19.59 14.82
N LEU A 120 -3.01 20.02 13.57
CA LEU A 120 -3.72 21.26 13.25
C LEU A 120 -5.17 21.23 13.74
N LEU A 121 -5.88 20.13 13.49
CA LEU A 121 -7.25 19.95 13.96
C LEU A 121 -7.32 20.03 15.50
N LYS A 122 -6.40 19.37 16.22
CA LYS A 122 -6.33 19.44 17.69
C LYS A 122 -6.15 20.88 18.18
N GLN A 123 -5.29 21.67 17.54
CA GLN A 123 -5.09 23.09 17.86
C GLN A 123 -6.35 23.91 17.59
N GLN A 124 -7.00 23.69 16.45
CA GLN A 124 -8.21 24.44 16.04
C GLN A 124 -9.40 24.17 16.97
N TYR A 125 -9.55 22.95 17.45
CA TYR A 125 -10.65 22.55 18.35
C TYR A 125 -10.29 22.64 19.84
N GLY A 126 -9.11 23.17 20.19
CA GLY A 126 -8.68 23.34 21.58
C GLY A 126 -8.50 22.01 22.34
N LEU A 127 -8.28 20.92 21.61
CA LEU A 127 -8.02 19.60 22.18
C LEU A 127 -6.53 19.50 22.49
N SER A 128 -6.15 19.70 23.76
CA SER A 128 -4.77 19.48 24.21
C SER A 128 -4.35 18.00 24.05
N PRO A 129 -3.05 17.72 23.86
CA PRO A 129 -2.51 16.37 23.74
C PRO A 129 -2.91 15.42 24.88
#